data_AF-A0A3M2W748-F1
#
_entry.id   AF-A0A3M2W748-F1
#
_cell.length_a   1.000
_cell.length_b   1.000
_cell.length_c   1.000
_cell.angle_alpha   90.00
_cell.angle_beta   90.00
_cell.angle_gamma   90.00
#
_symmetry.space_group_name_H-M   'P 1'
#
loop_
_entity.id
_entity.type
_entity.pdbx_description
1 polymer ?
#
loop_
_entity_poly.entity_id
_entity_poly.type
_entity_poly.pdbx_seq_one_letter_code
_entity_poly.pdbx_strand_id
1 'polypeptide(L)'
;MKRDILMASRILGFLVQECVGTGVPRNDIRLRYVGDKVQGVPTEVIWDQIDYHLELLESAGFVARHRAGEDFSADIFSMTWAGHDYLDQQDF
;
A
#
# COMPACT_ATOMS: atom_id res chain seq x y z
N MET A 1 14.07 2.21 -6.89
CA MET A 1 13.89 2.62 -5.47
C MET A 1 14.42 1.52 -4.56
N LYS A 2 14.68 1.79 -3.28
CA LYS A 2 15.14 0.75 -2.33
C LYS A 2 13.95 0.22 -1.53
N ARG A 3 13.97 -1.08 -1.23
CA ARG A 3 13.00 -1.72 -0.34
C ARG A 3 13.07 -1.09 1.05
N ASP A 4 11.92 -0.68 1.57
CA ASP A 4 11.74 -0.13 2.91
C ASP A 4 10.67 -0.93 3.65
N ILE A 5 11.10 -1.66 4.69
CA ILE A 5 10.23 -2.52 5.50
C ILE A 5 9.24 -1.69 6.31
N LEU A 6 9.63 -0.49 6.76
CA LEU A 6 8.73 0.39 7.51
C LEU A 6 7.61 0.90 6.60
N MET A 7 7.95 1.27 5.36
CA MET A 7 6.93 1.66 4.37
C MET A 7 5.98 0.50 4.06
N ALA A 8 6.52 -0.69 3.79
CA ALA A 8 5.72 -1.88 3.54
C ALA A 8 4.76 -2.20 4.69
N SER A 9 5.26 -2.19 5.92
CA SER A 9 4.46 -2.47 7.13
C SER A 9 3.38 -1.41 7.35
N ARG A 10 3.69 -0.12 7.10
CA ARG A 10 2.70 0.96 7.17
C ARG A 10 1.60 0.79 6.13
N ILE A 11 1.94 0.43 4.88
CA ILE A 11 0.95 0.20 3.83
C ILE A 11 0.03 -0.95 4.22
N LEU A 12 0.58 -2.07 4.69
CA LEU A 12 -0.22 -3.21 5.15
C LEU A 12 -1.12 -2.82 6.33
N GLY A 13 -0.58 -2.12 7.34
CA GLY A 13 -1.35 -1.66 8.50
C GLY A 13 -2.49 -0.72 8.11
N PHE A 14 -2.25 0.17 7.15
CA PHE A 14 -3.30 1.03 6.60
C PHE A 14 -4.38 0.22 5.87
N LEU A 15 -4.00 -0.78 5.07
CA LEU A 15 -4.96 -1.66 4.40
C LEU A 15 -5.80 -2.43 5.42
N VAL A 16 -5.22 -2.91 6.52
CA VAL A 16 -5.99 -3.59 7.59
C VAL A 16 -7.03 -2.65 8.22
N GLN A 17 -6.66 -1.39 8.45
CA GLN A 17 -7.53 -0.41 9.11
C GLN A 17 -8.68 0.05 8.20
N GLU A 18 -8.40 0.28 6.92
CA GLU A 18 -9.37 0.89 5.98
C GLU A 18 -10.10 -0.12 5.09
N CYS A 19 -9.64 -1.36 4.98
CA CYS A 19 -10.26 -2.35 4.10
C CYS A 19 -11.58 -2.89 4.69
N VAL A 20 -12.67 -2.18 4.45
CA VAL A 20 -14.04 -2.67 4.71
C VAL A 20 -14.53 -3.43 3.49
N GLY A 21 -14.10 -4.68 3.36
CA GLY A 21 -14.62 -5.63 2.37
C GLY A 21 -13.90 -5.66 1.03
N THR A 22 -13.99 -4.61 0.21
CA THR A 22 -13.55 -4.67 -1.21
C THR A 22 -12.09 -4.26 -1.46
N GLY A 23 -11.35 -3.86 -0.43
CA GLY A 23 -10.02 -3.27 -0.57
C GLY A 23 -10.03 -1.75 -0.55
N VAL A 24 -8.86 -1.16 -0.75
CA VAL A 24 -8.61 0.28 -0.70
C VAL A 24 -8.10 0.76 -2.06
N PRO A 25 -8.67 1.83 -2.65
CA PRO A 25 -8.17 2.42 -3.88
C PRO A 25 -6.72 2.88 -3.76
N ARG A 26 -5.92 2.67 -4.81
CA ARG A 26 -4.52 3.12 -4.90
C ARG A 26 -4.37 4.60 -4.57
N ASN A 27 -5.29 5.44 -5.08
CA ASN A 27 -5.25 6.87 -4.82
C ASN A 27 -5.45 7.19 -3.33
N ASP A 28 -6.30 6.46 -2.62
CA ASP A 28 -6.52 6.68 -1.18
C ASP A 28 -5.29 6.30 -0.36
N ILE A 29 -4.63 5.19 -0.72
CA ILE A 29 -3.33 4.81 -0.16
C ILE A 29 -2.33 5.93 -0.41
N ARG A 30 -2.20 6.43 -1.63
CA ARG A 30 -1.28 7.54 -1.95
C ARG A 30 -1.59 8.80 -1.13
N LEU A 31 -2.86 9.21 -1.06
CA LEU A 31 -3.29 10.41 -0.34
C LEU A 31 -2.99 10.32 1.17
N ARG A 32 -3.11 9.13 1.77
CA ARG A 32 -2.77 8.89 3.18
C ARG A 32 -1.35 9.32 3.53
N TYR A 33 -0.38 9.06 2.66
CA TYR A 33 1.04 9.35 2.89
C TYR A 33 1.47 10.73 2.38
N VAL A 34 0.68 11.37 1.51
CA VAL A 34 0.85 12.78 1.15
C VAL A 34 0.42 13.69 2.30
N GLY A 35 -0.56 13.27 3.11
CA GLY A 35 -0.98 14.00 4.32
C GLY A 35 0.12 14.09 5.39
N ASP A 36 0.96 13.04 5.50
CA ASP A 36 2.02 12.91 6.51
C ASP A 36 3.36 13.57 6.09
N LYS A 37 3.30 14.53 5.16
CA LYS A 37 4.47 15.10 4.46
C LYS A 37 5.63 15.51 5.38
N VAL A 38 6.82 14.98 5.06
CA VAL A 38 8.10 15.63 5.36
C VAL A 38 8.24 16.84 4.43
N GLN A 39 8.41 18.04 5.00
CA GLN A 39 8.55 19.27 4.21
C GLN A 39 9.68 19.13 3.17
N GLY A 40 9.38 19.50 1.91
CA GLY A 40 10.37 19.55 0.83
C GLY A 40 10.42 18.35 -0.12
N VAL A 41 9.66 17.28 0.13
CA VAL A 41 9.58 16.14 -0.81
C VAL A 41 8.43 16.34 -1.82
N PRO A 42 8.69 16.28 -3.15
CA PRO A 42 7.63 16.34 -4.16
C PRO A 42 6.63 15.19 -4.02
N THR A 43 5.35 15.48 -4.22
CA THR A 43 4.27 14.47 -4.14
C THR A 43 4.51 13.27 -5.06
N GLU A 44 4.98 13.51 -6.28
CA GLU A 44 5.28 12.49 -7.30
C GLU A 44 6.24 11.42 -6.76
N VAL A 45 7.29 11.85 -6.03
CA VAL A 45 8.31 10.94 -5.47
C VAL A 45 7.71 10.02 -4.40
N ILE A 46 6.76 10.54 -3.63
CA ILE A 46 6.04 9.76 -2.61
C ILE A 46 5.13 8.74 -3.29
N TRP A 47 4.45 9.13 -4.37
CA TRP A 47 3.59 8.23 -5.13
C TRP A 47 4.39 7.09 -5.77
N ASP A 48 5.52 7.40 -6.41
CA ASP A 48 6.43 6.41 -6.97
C ASP A 48 6.90 5.43 -5.87
N GLN A 49 7.17 5.94 -4.66
CA GLN A 49 7.57 5.10 -3.52
C GLN A 49 6.47 4.14 -3.13
N ILE A 50 5.23 4.61 -3.03
CA ILE A 50 4.09 3.80 -2.63
C ILE A 50 3.82 2.73 -3.69
N ASP A 51 3.82 3.11 -4.97
CA ASP A 51 3.57 2.18 -6.06
C ASP A 51 4.63 1.08 -6.12
N TYR A 52 5.91 1.44 -5.95
CA TYR A 52 7.00 0.47 -5.86
C TYR A 52 6.77 -0.54 -4.73
N HIS A 53 6.31 -0.09 -3.56
CA HIS A 53 6.04 -1.00 -2.44
C HIS A 53 4.79 -1.82 -2.65
N LEU A 54 3.73 -1.28 -3.26
CA LEU A 54 2.54 -2.04 -3.62
C LEU A 54 2.87 -3.17 -4.59
N GLU A 55 3.73 -2.92 -5.60
CA GLU A 55 4.20 -3.94 -6.53
C GLU A 55 5.01 -5.04 -5.82
N LEU A 56 5.88 -4.67 -4.87
CA LEU A 56 6.62 -5.64 -4.07
C LEU A 56 5.69 -6.49 -3.19
N LEU A 57 4.72 -5.86 -2.52
CA LEU A 57 3.75 -6.54 -1.66
C LEU A 57 2.85 -7.47 -2.47
N GLU A 58 2.43 -7.05 -3.68
CA GLU A 58 1.65 -7.86 -4.61
C GLU A 58 2.46 -9.07 -5.07
N SER A 59 3.71 -8.84 -5.49
CA SER A 59 4.61 -9.91 -5.95
C SER A 59 4.96 -10.90 -4.84
N ALA A 60 4.99 -10.45 -3.58
CA ALA A 60 5.19 -11.31 -2.40
C ALA A 60 3.91 -12.03 -1.96
N GLY A 61 2.75 -11.72 -2.55
CA GLY A 61 1.47 -12.32 -2.21
C GLY A 61 0.82 -11.77 -0.95
N PHE A 62 1.29 -10.64 -0.41
CA PHE A 62 0.73 -10.01 0.80
C PHE A 62 -0.50 -9.13 0.50
N VAL A 63 -0.60 -8.63 -0.73
CA VAL A 63 -1.79 -7.90 -1.20
C VAL A 63 -2.24 -8.45 -2.54
N ALA A 64 -3.53 -8.34 -2.81
CA ALA A 64 -4.12 -8.63 -4.12
C ALA A 64 -4.58 -7.32 -4.76
N ARG A 65 -4.19 -7.12 -6.03
CA ARG A 65 -4.60 -5.99 -6.86
C ARG A 65 -5.80 -6.37 -7.72
N HIS A 66 -6.86 -5.59 -7.61
CA HIS A 66 -8.05 -5.67 -8.45
C HIS A 66 -8.05 -4.51 -9.44
N ARG A 67 -7.90 -4.83 -10.73
CA ARG A 67 -7.84 -3.81 -11.78
C ARG A 67 -9.21 -3.24 -12.07
N ALA A 68 -9.37 -1.93 -11.89
CA ALA A 68 -10.59 -1.21 -12.25
C ALA A 68 -10.46 -0.62 -13.66
N GLY A 69 -10.51 -1.48 -14.68
CA GLY A 69 -10.42 -1.07 -16.09
C GLY A 69 -9.00 -0.81 -16.60
N GLU A 70 -8.87 0.09 -17.58
CA GLU A 70 -7.59 0.42 -18.22
C GLU A 70 -6.76 1.46 -17.45
N ASP A 71 -7.41 2.20 -16.54
CA ASP A 71 -6.74 3.19 -15.70
C ASP A 71 -6.20 2.55 -14.41
N PHE A 72 -4.88 2.40 -14.35
CA PHE A 72 -4.19 1.87 -13.19
C PHE A 72 -4.33 2.75 -11.93
N SER A 73 -4.71 4.03 -12.06
CA SER A 73 -4.93 4.88 -10.89
C SER A 73 -6.16 4.46 -10.06
N ALA A 74 -7.07 3.71 -10.68
CA ALA A 74 -8.29 3.18 -10.06
C ALA A 74 -8.12 1.77 -9.47
N ASP A 75 -6.91 1.19 -9.53
CA ASP A 75 -6.64 -0.12 -8.95
C ASP A 75 -6.99 -0.15 -7.46
N ILE A 76 -7.60 -1.26 -7.03
CA ILE A 76 -7.98 -1.48 -5.63
C ILE A 76 -7.08 -2.56 -5.05
N PHE A 77 -6.54 -2.32 -3.86
CA PHE A 77 -5.66 -3.26 -3.16
C PHE A 77 -6.36 -3.83 -1.95
N SER A 78 -6.33 -5.15 -1.80
CA SER A 78 -6.89 -5.86 -0.65
C SER A 78 -5.80 -6.69 0.02
N MET A 79 -5.89 -6.83 1.34
CA MET A 79 -5.01 -7.70 2.11
C MET A 79 -5.30 -9.17 1.79
N THR A 80 -4.24 -9.97 1.68
CA THR A 80 -4.37 -11.44 1.68
C THR A 80 -4.15 -12.00 3.08
N TRP A 81 -4.48 -13.28 3.28
CA TRP A 81 -4.14 -13.99 4.52
C TRP A 81 -2.65 -13.94 4.84
N ALA A 82 -1.78 -14.12 3.84
CA ALA A 82 -0.33 -14.02 4.04
C ALA A 82 0.11 -12.62 4.50
N GLY A 83 -0.57 -11.57 4.04
CA GLY A 83 -0.34 -10.20 4.52
C GLY A 83 -0.77 -10.02 5.97
N HIS A 84 -1.89 -10.62 6.38
CA HIS A 84 -2.37 -10.59 7.76
C HIS A 84 -1.41 -11.35 8.69
N ASP A 85 -1.04 -12.58 8.32
CA ASP A 85 -0.09 -13.39 9.08
C ASP A 85 1.27 -12.70 9.25
N TYR A 86 1.72 -11.99 8.21
CA TYR A 86 2.96 -11.21 8.29
C TYR A 86 2.85 -10.07 9.31
N LEU A 87 1.76 -9.30 9.30
CA LEU A 87 1.56 -8.22 10.26
C LEU A 87 1.43 -8.72 11.69
N ASP A 88 0.67 -9.78 11.93
CA ASP A 88 0.46 -10.36 13.26
C ASP A 88 1.77 -10.87 13.88
N GLN A 89 2.75 -11.26 13.04
CA GLN A 89 4.10 -11.65 13.48
C GLN A 89 5.02 -10.46 13.79
N GLN A 90 4.66 -9.24 13.38
CA GLN A 90 5.43 -8.02 13.65
C GLN A 90 4.97 -7.27 14.91
N ASP A 91 3.82 -7.64 15.48
CA ASP A 91 3.37 -7.07 16.76
C ASP A 91 4.29 -7.55 17.91
N PHE A 92 5.08 -6.62 18.44
CA PHE A 92 5.95 -6.74 19.62
C PHE A 92 5.19 -6.47 20.92
#